data_AF-A0A962ZMT4-F1
#
_entry.id   AF-A0A962ZMT4-F1
#
_cell.length_a   1.000
_cell.length_b   1.000
_cell.length_c   1.000
_cell.angle_alpha   90.00
_cell.angle_beta   90.00
_cell.angle_gamma   90.00
#
_symmetry.space_group_name_H-M   'P 1'
#
loop_
_entity.id
_entity.type
_entity.pdbx_description
1 polymer ?
#
loop_
_entity_poly.entity_id
_entity_poly.type
_entity_poly.pdbx_seq_one_letter_code
_entity_poly.pdbx_strand_id
1 'polypeptide(L)'
;NGQPLVVGATAQALQTGTSPIDSTRLIVGVGNPGGTLTDLERFLNGGELGGLLDFRAGVLDPAMNQLGLVATGITAAVNEQHSLGMDLNGQPGGNFFRPLDAAFTAQASNSGASSITAAISDAGALTGADYRLQFDGVQWTLTNLSSGAAQSGPGPFNVDGLEINVAGAPAAGDTFVIQPTGQNAALFGLALSDPRSIAAASPLRSGSDPANAGSAAISGLAVNDATGLPLGGPVTLTFNPNALGAGQPGFDVAGIAGGPLAYNPLTESGKNFNLGGFEFAVSGAPNAGDTLNIVNNVNGTGDNRNALALAGLQTSNTLLGGTASFQNAYGGMVADIAVQTRQAETGSRTENVLLQQAVASRESVSGVNLDEEAAHLIRYQQAYQAAAQMIAVADQLFQTLLTATRR
;
A
#
# COMPACT_ATOMS: atom_id res chain seq x y z
N ASN A 1 -11.20 -14.01 26.47
CA ASN A 1 -10.01 -14.68 27.05
C ASN A 1 -9.90 -14.62 28.57
N GLY A 2 -10.96 -14.27 29.31
CA GLY A 2 -10.94 -14.43 30.78
C GLY A 2 -9.95 -13.53 31.52
N GLN A 3 -9.36 -12.51 30.86
CA GLN A 3 -8.59 -11.47 31.56
C GLN A 3 -9.55 -10.74 32.49
N PRO A 4 -9.41 -10.87 33.81
CA PRO A 4 -10.43 -10.39 34.71
C PRO A 4 -10.22 -8.91 34.98
N LEU A 5 -11.16 -8.07 34.52
CA LEU A 5 -11.16 -6.65 34.84
C LEU A 5 -11.59 -6.39 36.28
N VAL A 6 -12.43 -7.26 36.84
CA VAL A 6 -12.86 -7.20 38.24
C VAL A 6 -12.84 -8.61 38.84
N VAL A 7 -12.12 -8.79 39.93
CA VAL A 7 -12.12 -10.01 40.76
C VAL A 7 -12.46 -9.61 42.19
N GLY A 8 -13.68 -9.93 42.63
CA GLY A 8 -14.17 -9.52 43.95
C GLY A 8 -14.14 -7.99 44.11
N ALA A 9 -13.33 -7.51 45.04
CA ALA A 9 -13.13 -6.07 45.31
C ALA A 9 -11.93 -5.46 44.56
N THR A 10 -11.21 -6.25 43.75
CA THR A 10 -10.02 -5.79 43.03
C THR A 10 -10.38 -5.51 41.57
N ALA A 11 -10.10 -4.29 41.11
CA ALA A 11 -10.24 -3.91 39.71
C ALA A 11 -8.86 -3.82 39.05
N GLN A 12 -8.74 -4.32 37.82
CA GLN A 12 -7.61 -4.08 36.93
C GLN A 12 -7.99 -3.06 35.88
N ALA A 13 -7.16 -2.02 35.72
CA ALA A 13 -7.36 -1.02 34.68
C ALA A 13 -6.73 -1.46 33.37
N LEU A 14 -7.45 -1.22 32.27
CA LEU A 14 -6.83 -1.19 30.95
C LEU A 14 -5.94 0.05 30.84
N GLN A 15 -4.84 -0.09 30.13
CA GLN A 15 -3.87 0.96 29.87
C GLN A 15 -3.52 0.97 28.39
N THR A 16 -3.18 2.16 27.90
CA THR A 16 -2.55 2.30 26.59
C THR A 16 -1.04 2.33 26.75
N GLY A 17 -0.34 1.81 25.74
CA GLY A 17 1.11 1.95 25.62
C GLY A 17 1.49 2.04 24.16
N THR A 18 2.73 2.44 23.87
CA THR A 18 3.23 2.46 22.50
C THR A 18 3.39 1.03 21.99
N SER A 19 3.00 0.78 20.73
CA SER A 19 3.21 -0.51 20.10
C SER A 19 4.71 -0.83 20.05
N PRO A 20 5.12 -2.03 20.44
CA PRO A 20 6.53 -2.41 20.41
C PRO A 20 7.05 -2.51 18.96
N ILE A 21 6.16 -2.70 17.98
CA ILE A 21 6.48 -2.87 16.56
C ILE A 21 6.25 -1.62 15.70
N ASP A 22 5.56 -0.61 16.25
CA ASP A 22 5.28 0.65 15.57
C ASP A 22 5.21 1.79 16.61
N SER A 23 6.27 2.58 16.70
CA SER A 23 6.35 3.67 17.68
C SER A 23 5.29 4.77 17.52
N THR A 24 4.60 4.82 16.37
CA THR A 24 3.53 5.78 16.09
C THR A 24 2.16 5.30 16.55
N ARG A 25 2.03 4.01 16.90
CA ARG A 25 0.76 3.38 17.27
C ARG A 25 0.65 3.17 18.77
N LEU A 26 -0.56 3.34 19.29
CA LEU A 26 -0.92 2.90 20.64
C LEU A 26 -1.54 1.50 20.60
N ILE A 27 -1.18 0.68 21.58
CA ILE A 27 -1.80 -0.60 21.89
C ILE A 27 -2.58 -0.53 23.20
N VAL A 28 -3.58 -1.41 23.35
CA VAL A 28 -4.34 -1.56 24.59
C VAL A 28 -3.95 -2.84 25.30
N GLY A 29 -3.69 -2.74 26.60
CA GLY A 29 -3.26 -3.86 27.42
C GLY A 29 -3.56 -3.69 28.89
N VAL A 30 -3.03 -4.62 29.70
CA VAL A 30 -3.02 -4.52 31.17
C VAL A 30 -1.58 -4.38 31.64
N GLY A 31 -1.34 -3.39 32.51
CA GLY A 31 -0.03 -3.16 33.09
C GLY A 31 0.31 -4.20 34.16
N ASN A 32 1.49 -4.79 34.06
CA ASN A 32 2.03 -5.71 35.07
C ASN A 32 2.82 -4.96 36.15
N PRO A 33 2.90 -5.49 37.38
CA PRO A 33 3.83 -5.00 38.39
C PRO A 33 5.26 -5.07 37.84
N GLY A 34 5.87 -3.92 37.53
CA GLY A 34 7.13 -3.83 36.80
C GLY A 34 7.11 -2.91 35.58
N GLY A 35 5.95 -2.37 35.19
CA GLY A 35 5.82 -1.35 34.13
C GLY A 35 5.70 -1.87 32.70
N THR A 36 5.67 -3.20 32.52
CA THR A 36 5.46 -3.83 31.21
C THR A 36 3.97 -3.95 30.90
N LEU A 37 3.56 -3.59 29.67
CA LEU A 37 2.20 -3.72 29.19
C LEU A 37 2.00 -5.07 28.48
N THR A 38 0.99 -5.84 28.88
CA THR A 38 0.58 -7.05 28.15
C THR A 38 -0.40 -6.68 27.06
N ASP A 39 -0.03 -6.84 25.78
CA ASP A 39 -0.90 -6.56 24.63
C ASP A 39 -2.14 -7.48 24.62
N LEU A 40 -3.32 -6.86 24.54
CA LEU A 40 -4.62 -7.54 24.49
C LEU A 40 -5.39 -7.29 23.19
N GLU A 41 -4.86 -6.54 22.21
CA GLU A 41 -5.62 -6.10 21.03
C GLU A 41 -6.28 -7.25 20.28
N ARG A 42 -5.55 -8.35 20.05
CA ARG A 42 -6.07 -9.55 19.37
C ARG A 42 -7.26 -10.24 20.06
N PHE A 43 -7.57 -9.82 21.30
CA PHE A 43 -8.65 -10.36 22.12
C PHE A 43 -9.78 -9.37 22.33
N LEU A 44 -9.62 -8.12 21.88
CA LEU A 44 -10.57 -7.03 22.04
C LEU A 44 -11.43 -6.89 20.78
N ASN A 45 -12.31 -7.86 20.54
CA ASN A 45 -13.09 -7.96 19.28
C ASN A 45 -14.52 -7.40 19.42
N GLY A 46 -14.81 -6.63 20.47
CA GLY A 46 -16.18 -6.22 20.80
C GLY A 46 -16.28 -4.79 21.32
N GLY A 47 -17.48 -4.22 21.17
CA GLY A 47 -17.77 -2.83 21.52
C GLY A 47 -17.05 -1.83 20.62
N GLU A 48 -17.07 -0.55 21.02
CA GLU A 48 -16.43 0.53 20.28
C GLU A 48 -14.91 0.34 20.15
N LEU A 49 -14.26 -0.22 21.20
CA LEU A 49 -12.83 -0.47 21.17
C LEU A 49 -12.45 -1.51 20.13
N GLY A 50 -13.18 -2.62 20.04
CA GLY A 50 -12.96 -3.61 18.98
C GLY A 50 -13.23 -3.03 17.60
N GLY A 51 -14.30 -2.23 17.45
CA GLY A 51 -14.57 -1.52 16.19
C GLY A 51 -13.45 -0.58 15.76
N LEU A 52 -12.81 0.13 16.70
CA LEU A 52 -11.64 0.98 16.40
C LEU A 52 -10.42 0.16 15.98
N LEU A 53 -10.15 -0.97 16.65
CA LEU A 53 -9.03 -1.85 16.31
C LEU A 53 -9.24 -2.51 14.93
N ASP A 54 -10.45 -2.98 14.66
CA ASP A 54 -10.85 -3.58 13.38
C ASP A 54 -10.81 -2.56 12.25
N PHE A 55 -11.33 -1.35 12.46
CA PHE A 55 -11.23 -0.26 11.47
C PHE A 55 -9.77 0.05 11.15
N ARG A 56 -8.94 0.17 12.19
CA ARG A 56 -7.54 0.53 12.03
C ARG A 56 -6.79 -0.53 11.20
N ALA A 57 -6.89 -1.80 11.57
CA ALA A 57 -6.18 -2.88 10.90
C ALA A 57 -6.79 -3.30 9.55
N GLY A 58 -8.12 -3.22 9.41
CA GLY A 58 -8.84 -3.70 8.24
C GLY A 58 -9.10 -2.65 7.16
N VAL A 59 -9.09 -1.35 7.52
CA VAL A 59 -9.45 -0.25 6.63
C VAL A 59 -8.34 0.79 6.55
N LEU A 60 -7.91 1.34 7.69
CA LEU A 60 -7.00 2.48 7.71
C LEU A 60 -5.59 2.11 7.21
N ASP A 61 -4.96 1.08 7.78
CA ASP A 61 -3.59 0.72 7.39
C ASP A 61 -3.52 0.29 5.91
N PRO A 62 -4.42 -0.59 5.40
CA PRO A 62 -4.41 -0.95 3.98
C PRO A 62 -4.61 0.25 3.07
N ALA A 63 -5.50 1.19 3.42
CA ALA A 63 -5.72 2.40 2.64
C ALA A 63 -4.48 3.32 2.63
N MET A 64 -3.80 3.48 3.76
CA MET A 64 -2.55 4.24 3.83
C MET A 64 -1.46 3.60 2.98
N ASN A 65 -1.33 2.27 3.03
CA ASN A 65 -0.35 1.53 2.23
C ASN A 65 -0.65 1.61 0.73
N GLN A 66 -1.92 1.50 0.32
CA GLN A 66 -2.35 1.64 -1.08
C GLN A 66 -2.14 3.07 -1.60
N LEU A 67 -2.46 4.09 -0.80
CA LEU A 67 -2.20 5.48 -1.20
C LEU A 67 -0.70 5.75 -1.33
N GLY A 68 0.09 5.25 -0.38
CA GLY A 68 1.54 5.31 -0.43
C GLY A 68 2.14 4.55 -1.62
N LEU A 69 1.54 3.43 -2.03
CA LEU A 69 1.94 2.67 -3.21
C LEU A 69 1.79 3.52 -4.48
N VAL A 70 0.64 4.19 -4.64
CA VAL A 70 0.41 5.11 -5.76
C VAL A 70 1.43 6.25 -5.76
N ALA A 71 1.68 6.88 -4.60
CA ALA A 71 2.68 7.94 -4.48
C ALA A 71 4.10 7.47 -4.84
N THR A 72 4.47 6.25 -4.41
CA THR A 72 5.78 5.64 -4.69
C THR A 72 5.93 5.32 -6.17
N GLY A 73 4.90 4.71 -6.79
CA GLY A 73 4.93 4.41 -8.22
C GLY A 73 4.95 5.63 -9.11
N ILE A 74 4.17 6.68 -8.78
CA ILE A 74 4.22 7.96 -9.51
C ILE A 74 5.63 8.55 -9.41
N THR A 75 6.20 8.59 -8.19
CA THR A 75 7.54 9.12 -7.95
C THR A 75 8.59 8.39 -8.78
N ALA A 76 8.62 7.06 -8.70
CA ALA A 76 9.60 6.25 -9.41
C ALA A 76 9.48 6.39 -10.93
N ALA A 77 8.29 6.15 -11.49
CA ALA A 77 8.07 6.17 -12.93
C ALA A 77 8.31 7.56 -13.55
N VAL A 78 7.86 8.62 -12.87
CA VAL A 78 8.09 10.00 -13.36
C VAL A 78 9.57 10.36 -13.26
N ASN A 79 10.25 10.03 -12.17
CA ASN A 79 11.68 10.31 -12.03
C ASN A 79 12.52 9.55 -13.07
N GLU A 80 12.24 8.27 -13.26
CA GLU A 80 12.89 7.43 -14.27
C GLU A 80 12.73 8.05 -15.66
N GLN A 81 11.49 8.29 -16.10
CA GLN A 81 11.24 8.87 -17.42
C GLN A 81 11.79 10.30 -17.55
N HIS A 82 11.75 11.10 -16.49
CA HIS A 82 12.29 12.45 -16.50
C HIS A 82 13.81 12.44 -16.70
N SER A 83 14.52 11.47 -16.10
CA SER A 83 15.96 11.31 -16.24
C SER A 83 16.43 10.93 -17.65
N LEU A 84 15.54 10.34 -18.46
CA LEU A 84 15.79 10.00 -19.87
C LEU A 84 15.63 11.22 -20.80
N GLY A 85 15.18 12.35 -20.27
CA GLY A 85 15.00 13.60 -20.99
C GLY A 85 16.16 14.59 -20.85
N MET A 86 15.99 15.73 -21.49
CA MET A 86 16.88 16.89 -21.40
C MET A 86 16.08 18.16 -21.10
N ASP A 87 16.60 18.98 -20.19
CA ASP A 87 16.00 20.25 -19.74
C ASP A 87 16.24 21.41 -20.71
N LEU A 88 15.71 22.60 -20.39
CA LEU A 88 15.85 23.78 -21.24
C LEU A 88 17.30 24.28 -21.35
N ASN A 89 18.16 23.93 -20.39
CA ASN A 89 19.58 24.28 -20.36
C ASN A 89 20.45 23.24 -21.06
N GLY A 90 19.84 22.20 -21.66
CA GLY A 90 20.55 21.11 -22.32
C GLY A 90 21.18 20.10 -21.35
N GLN A 91 20.77 20.08 -20.08
CA GLN A 91 21.24 19.13 -19.09
C GLN A 91 20.32 17.91 -19.01
N PRO A 92 20.83 16.71 -18.68
CA PRO A 92 20.00 15.55 -18.38
C PRO A 92 19.00 15.84 -17.26
N GLY A 93 17.81 15.23 -17.34
CA GLY A 93 16.82 15.34 -16.29
C GLY A 93 17.27 14.72 -14.97
N GLY A 94 16.87 15.33 -13.86
CA GLY A 94 17.05 14.77 -12.51
C GLY A 94 15.76 14.19 -11.94
N ASN A 95 15.70 14.07 -10.62
CA ASN A 95 14.46 13.72 -9.92
C ASN A 95 13.41 14.82 -10.08
N PHE A 96 12.21 14.46 -10.56
CA PHE A 96 11.06 15.35 -10.61
C PHE A 96 10.42 15.47 -9.21
N PHE A 97 10.18 14.33 -8.58
CA PHE A 97 9.71 14.17 -7.20
C PHE A 97 10.84 13.69 -6.29
N ARG A 98 10.75 13.99 -5.01
CA ARG A 98 11.72 13.49 -4.01
C ARG A 98 11.64 11.97 -3.97
N PRO A 99 12.79 11.25 -4.07
CA PRO A 99 12.79 9.80 -3.90
C PRO A 99 12.13 9.39 -2.59
N LEU A 100 11.42 8.26 -2.63
CA LEU A 100 10.70 7.68 -1.50
C LEU A 100 11.32 6.32 -1.21
N ASP A 101 11.74 6.13 0.04
CA ASP A 101 12.40 4.91 0.51
C ASP A 101 11.44 4.08 1.37
N ALA A 102 11.74 2.79 1.51
CA ALA A 102 11.00 1.92 2.42
C ALA A 102 11.31 2.26 3.89
N ALA A 103 10.27 2.41 4.71
CA ALA A 103 10.43 2.58 6.15
C ALA A 103 10.51 1.21 6.83
N PHE A 104 11.27 1.13 7.92
CA PHE A 104 11.25 -0.03 8.81
C PHE A 104 11.36 0.40 10.27
N THR A 105 10.79 -0.42 11.15
CA THR A 105 10.82 -0.23 12.60
C THR A 105 11.40 -1.49 13.26
N ALA A 106 12.39 -1.29 14.12
CA ALA A 106 12.93 -2.35 14.97
C ALA A 106 12.06 -2.49 16.23
N GLN A 107 11.73 -3.71 16.62
CA GLN A 107 10.95 -3.92 17.83
C GLN A 107 11.78 -3.53 19.07
N ALA A 108 11.16 -2.83 20.03
CA ALA A 108 11.87 -2.30 21.21
C ALA A 108 12.48 -3.41 22.11
N SER A 109 11.99 -4.64 22.02
CA SER A 109 12.52 -5.80 22.74
C SER A 109 13.69 -6.49 22.05
N ASN A 110 14.10 -6.02 20.86
CA ASN A 110 15.26 -6.58 20.16
C ASN A 110 16.51 -6.40 21.03
N SER A 111 17.33 -7.44 21.06
CA SER A 111 18.54 -7.47 21.89
C SER A 111 19.80 -7.78 21.09
N GLY A 112 19.66 -8.26 19.85
CA GLY A 112 20.79 -8.46 18.95
C GLY A 112 21.31 -7.15 18.35
N ALA A 113 22.58 -7.17 17.96
CA ALA A 113 23.26 -6.08 17.28
C ALA A 113 23.11 -6.24 15.76
N SER A 114 21.87 -6.36 15.28
CA SER A 114 21.55 -6.47 13.85
C SER A 114 21.37 -5.10 13.21
N SER A 115 21.88 -4.93 12.00
CA SER A 115 21.59 -3.79 11.13
C SER A 115 20.77 -4.26 9.93
N ILE A 116 19.60 -3.65 9.73
CA ILE A 116 18.71 -3.94 8.62
C ILE A 116 18.63 -2.70 7.73
N THR A 117 18.61 -2.91 6.41
CA THR A 117 18.22 -1.87 5.46
C THR A 117 17.18 -2.44 4.51
N ALA A 118 16.13 -1.66 4.23
CA ALA A 118 15.13 -1.98 3.23
C ALA A 118 15.19 -0.93 2.12
N ALA A 119 15.39 -1.37 0.89
CA ALA A 119 15.43 -0.52 -0.30
C ALA A 119 14.32 -0.93 -1.28
N ILE A 120 13.78 0.05 -2.00
CA ILE A 120 12.84 -0.19 -3.09
C ILE A 120 13.68 -0.32 -4.36
N SER A 121 13.86 -1.55 -4.84
CA SER A 121 14.60 -1.85 -6.06
C SER A 121 13.72 -1.73 -7.31
N ASP A 122 12.43 -2.03 -7.18
CA ASP A 122 11.44 -1.89 -8.25
C ASP A 122 10.08 -1.45 -7.66
N ALA A 123 9.76 -0.17 -7.81
CA ALA A 123 8.50 0.38 -7.32
C ALA A 123 7.26 -0.20 -8.03
N GLY A 124 7.41 -0.68 -9.27
CA GLY A 124 6.31 -1.25 -10.05
C GLY A 124 5.91 -2.65 -9.58
N ALA A 125 6.83 -3.39 -8.95
CA ALA A 125 6.56 -4.70 -8.37
C ALA A 125 5.97 -4.65 -6.94
N LEU A 126 5.94 -3.47 -6.30
CA LEU A 126 5.36 -3.31 -4.97
C LEU A 126 3.87 -3.65 -4.94
N THR A 127 3.46 -4.31 -3.85
CA THR A 127 2.07 -4.76 -3.64
C THR A 127 1.29 -3.90 -2.65
N GLY A 128 1.98 -3.03 -1.90
CA GLY A 128 1.40 -2.30 -0.76
C GLY A 128 1.24 -3.15 0.51
N ALA A 129 1.86 -4.34 0.56
CA ALA A 129 1.90 -5.14 1.77
C ALA A 129 2.98 -4.63 2.74
N ASP A 130 2.73 -4.84 4.04
CA ASP A 130 3.74 -4.75 5.09
C ASP A 130 4.38 -6.12 5.32
N TYR A 131 5.60 -6.12 5.85
CA TYR A 131 6.36 -7.34 6.10
C TYR A 131 6.89 -7.36 7.52
N ARG A 132 7.05 -8.56 8.06
CA ARG A 132 7.71 -8.81 9.34
C ARG A 132 8.91 -9.72 9.11
N LEU A 133 10.07 -9.25 9.52
CA LEU A 133 11.32 -10.00 9.51
C LEU A 133 11.64 -10.42 10.95
N GLN A 134 11.74 -11.73 11.21
CA GLN A 134 11.98 -12.26 12.56
C GLN A 134 13.12 -13.28 12.57
N PHE A 135 14.00 -13.20 13.56
CA PHE A 135 15.06 -14.18 13.78
C PHE A 135 14.63 -15.22 14.80
N ASP A 136 14.69 -16.51 14.45
CA ASP A 136 14.28 -17.61 15.34
C ASP A 136 15.41 -18.17 16.21
N GLY A 137 16.63 -17.62 16.08
CA GLY A 137 17.84 -18.13 16.71
C GLY A 137 18.78 -18.86 15.75
N VAL A 138 18.30 -19.22 14.56
CA VAL A 138 19.05 -19.93 13.51
C VAL A 138 19.03 -19.14 12.21
N GLN A 139 17.87 -18.67 11.77
CA GLN A 139 17.68 -17.97 10.50
C GLN A 139 16.67 -16.85 10.61
N TRP A 140 16.69 -15.95 9.62
CA TRP A 140 15.64 -14.95 9.46
C TRP A 140 14.47 -15.54 8.70
N THR A 141 13.27 -15.13 9.08
CA THR A 141 12.03 -15.40 8.35
C THR A 141 11.34 -14.07 8.04
N LEU A 142 11.23 -13.75 6.75
CA LEU A 142 10.45 -12.63 6.24
C LEU A 142 9.03 -13.12 5.95
N THR A 143 8.02 -12.49 6.52
CA THR A 143 6.60 -12.82 6.34
C THR A 143 5.86 -11.62 5.78
N ASN A 144 5.18 -11.80 4.65
CA ASN A 144 4.21 -10.84 4.12
C ASN A 144 2.96 -10.85 5.02
N LEU A 145 2.59 -9.68 5.58
CA LEU A 145 1.52 -9.56 6.55
C LEU A 145 0.11 -9.55 5.94
N SER A 146 -0.02 -9.36 4.63
CA SER A 146 -1.31 -9.46 3.94
C SER A 146 -1.61 -10.89 3.47
N SER A 147 -0.63 -11.57 2.87
CA SER A 147 -0.82 -12.91 2.30
C SER A 147 -0.43 -14.04 3.25
N GLY A 148 0.38 -13.76 4.28
CA GLY A 148 0.97 -14.76 5.16
C GLY A 148 2.11 -15.57 4.53
N ALA A 149 2.46 -15.30 3.26
CA ALA A 149 3.59 -15.97 2.61
C ALA A 149 4.91 -15.63 3.33
N ALA A 150 5.78 -16.63 3.48
CA ALA A 150 7.03 -16.48 4.22
C ALA A 150 8.23 -17.04 3.45
N GLN A 151 9.38 -16.39 3.61
CA GLN A 151 10.68 -16.83 3.11
C GLN A 151 11.67 -16.86 4.26
N SER A 152 12.44 -17.94 4.38
CA SER A 152 13.46 -18.08 5.44
C SER A 152 14.84 -18.24 4.85
N GLY A 153 15.84 -17.68 5.52
CA GLY A 153 17.24 -17.76 5.12
C GLY A 153 18.14 -16.77 5.86
N PRO A 154 19.42 -16.68 5.48
CA PRO A 154 20.36 -15.72 6.08
C PRO A 154 20.17 -14.27 5.59
N GLY A 155 19.39 -14.05 4.52
CA GLY A 155 19.37 -12.81 3.76
C GLY A 155 20.48 -12.74 2.68
N PRO A 156 20.44 -11.76 1.75
CA PRO A 156 19.38 -10.77 1.59
C PRO A 156 18.07 -11.39 1.08
N PHE A 157 16.97 -10.68 1.30
CA PHE A 157 15.65 -11.07 0.80
C PHE A 157 15.22 -10.13 -0.32
N ASN A 158 14.89 -10.70 -1.48
CA ASN A 158 14.33 -9.96 -2.61
C ASN A 158 12.88 -10.41 -2.82
N VAL A 159 11.92 -9.50 -2.59
CA VAL A 159 10.49 -9.83 -2.65
C VAL A 159 9.70 -8.60 -3.07
N ASP A 160 8.75 -8.76 -4.00
CA ASP A 160 7.78 -7.72 -4.39
C ASP A 160 8.42 -6.33 -4.66
N GLY A 161 9.60 -6.30 -5.29
CA GLY A 161 10.31 -5.05 -5.60
C GLY A 161 11.11 -4.45 -4.44
N LEU A 162 11.25 -5.18 -3.33
CA LEU A 162 12.08 -4.81 -2.18
C LEU A 162 13.35 -5.64 -2.14
N GLU A 163 14.43 -4.99 -1.73
CA GLU A 163 15.67 -5.61 -1.31
C GLU A 163 15.88 -5.33 0.18
N ILE A 164 15.87 -6.39 0.98
CA ILE A 164 16.08 -6.33 2.43
C ILE A 164 17.42 -6.98 2.77
N ASN A 165 18.37 -6.14 3.15
CA ASN A 165 19.70 -6.55 3.56
C ASN A 165 19.75 -6.69 5.08
N VAL A 166 20.38 -7.78 5.54
CA VAL A 166 20.53 -8.10 6.95
C VAL A 166 22.01 -8.31 7.25
N ALA A 167 22.52 -7.61 8.25
CA ALA A 167 23.89 -7.75 8.72
C ALA A 167 23.97 -7.66 10.25
N GLY A 168 25.13 -7.95 10.81
CA GLY A 168 25.36 -7.94 12.26
C GLY A 168 25.00 -9.27 12.94
N ALA A 169 24.87 -9.22 14.26
CA ALA A 169 24.68 -10.41 15.10
C ALA A 169 23.27 -10.40 15.74
N PRO A 170 22.31 -11.16 15.20
CA PRO A 170 20.96 -11.21 15.78
C PRO A 170 20.88 -12.01 17.06
N ALA A 171 19.88 -11.68 17.88
CA ALA A 171 19.43 -12.48 19.00
C ALA A 171 18.08 -13.15 18.66
N ALA A 172 17.86 -14.35 19.18
CA ALA A 172 16.60 -15.06 18.98
C ALA A 172 15.41 -14.20 19.47
N GLY A 173 14.40 -14.05 18.62
CA GLY A 173 13.23 -13.21 18.87
C GLY A 173 13.33 -11.78 18.31
N ASP A 174 14.50 -11.36 17.81
CA ASP A 174 14.63 -10.06 17.15
C ASP A 174 13.63 -9.95 15.99
N THR A 175 12.86 -8.86 15.97
CA THR A 175 11.77 -8.63 15.02
C THR A 175 11.83 -7.21 14.45
N PHE A 176 11.64 -7.09 13.14
CA PHE A 176 11.55 -5.83 12.41
C PHE A 176 10.27 -5.83 11.58
N VAL A 177 9.59 -4.68 11.53
CA VAL A 177 8.44 -4.46 10.64
C VAL A 177 8.89 -3.54 9.53
N ILE A 178 8.71 -3.96 8.28
CA ILE A 178 9.01 -3.20 7.08
C ILE A 178 7.67 -2.71 6.52
N GLN A 179 7.56 -1.40 6.32
CA GLN A 179 6.38 -0.72 5.79
C GLN A 179 6.82 0.06 4.55
N PRO A 180 6.87 -0.60 3.37
CA PRO A 180 7.44 -0.01 2.16
C PRO A 180 6.78 1.27 1.73
N THR A 181 5.46 1.37 1.93
CA THR A 181 4.64 2.45 1.36
C THR A 181 3.84 3.22 2.40
N GLY A 182 3.66 2.71 3.63
CA GLY A 182 2.71 3.26 4.61
C GLY A 182 2.89 4.73 4.97
N GLN A 183 4.10 5.29 4.83
CA GLN A 183 4.40 6.71 5.10
C GLN A 183 4.62 7.53 3.83
N ASN A 184 4.73 6.90 2.67
CA ASN A 184 5.24 7.52 1.44
C ASN A 184 4.30 8.59 0.89
N ALA A 185 2.99 8.44 1.11
CA ALA A 185 2.02 9.47 0.74
C ALA A 185 2.28 10.81 1.46
N ALA A 186 2.71 10.77 2.74
CA ALA A 186 3.00 11.97 3.51
C ALA A 186 4.35 12.61 3.14
N LEU A 187 5.28 11.81 2.58
CA LEU A 187 6.60 12.26 2.16
C LEU A 187 6.65 12.71 0.69
N PHE A 188 5.60 12.43 -0.08
CA PHE A 188 5.48 12.82 -1.48
C PHE A 188 5.64 14.34 -1.65
N GLY A 189 6.54 14.74 -2.54
CA GLY A 189 6.81 16.16 -2.77
C GLY A 189 7.69 16.40 -3.98
N LEU A 190 7.60 17.62 -4.52
CA LEU A 190 8.40 18.06 -5.66
C LEU A 190 9.89 18.18 -5.27
N ALA A 191 10.77 17.65 -6.12
CA ALA A 191 12.22 17.86 -6.00
C ALA A 191 12.69 19.06 -6.83
N LEU A 192 12.02 19.35 -7.95
CA LEU A 192 12.32 20.51 -8.79
C LEU A 192 11.94 21.82 -8.10
N SER A 193 12.82 22.82 -8.22
CA SER A 193 12.56 24.20 -7.78
C SER A 193 12.55 25.20 -8.94
N ASP A 194 13.14 24.84 -10.08
CA ASP A 194 13.19 25.66 -11.30
C ASP A 194 12.37 24.99 -12.42
N PRO A 195 11.35 25.67 -12.99
CA PRO A 195 10.59 25.16 -14.13
C PRO A 195 11.44 24.84 -15.37
N ARG A 196 12.61 25.47 -15.53
CA ARG A 196 13.54 25.22 -16.64
C ARG A 196 14.21 23.85 -16.56
N SER A 197 14.22 23.24 -15.38
CA SER A 197 14.76 21.90 -15.14
C SER A 197 13.79 20.78 -15.53
N ILE A 198 12.62 21.10 -16.06
CA ILE A 198 11.71 20.10 -16.64
C ILE A 198 12.33 19.57 -17.93
N ALA A 199 12.70 18.29 -17.91
CA ALA A 199 13.36 17.56 -18.98
C ALA A 199 12.38 17.12 -20.07
N ALA A 200 11.84 18.07 -20.82
CA ALA A 200 10.78 17.83 -21.80
C ALA A 200 11.28 17.28 -23.15
N ALA A 201 12.52 17.58 -23.52
CA ALA A 201 13.10 17.19 -24.81
C ALA A 201 13.74 15.80 -24.73
N SER A 202 13.84 15.10 -25.85
CA SER A 202 14.72 13.94 -25.94
C SER A 202 16.18 14.40 -26.10
N PRO A 203 17.15 13.76 -25.42
CA PRO A 203 18.57 14.15 -25.49
C PRO A 203 19.22 13.77 -26.82
N LEU A 204 18.58 12.94 -27.64
CA LEU A 204 19.08 12.50 -28.95
C LEU A 204 18.16 12.90 -30.09
N ARG A 205 18.74 13.15 -31.26
CA ARG A 205 18.01 13.32 -32.52
C ARG A 205 18.65 12.48 -33.61
N SER A 206 17.83 11.99 -34.53
CA SER A 206 18.30 11.32 -35.73
C SER A 206 18.30 12.26 -36.94
N GLY A 207 19.07 11.89 -37.95
CA GLY A 207 19.08 12.52 -39.27
C GLY A 207 19.67 11.59 -40.32
N SER A 208 19.56 11.98 -41.58
CA SER A 208 20.21 11.33 -42.71
C SER A 208 21.16 12.32 -43.38
N ASP A 209 22.21 11.81 -44.03
CA ASP A 209 23.04 12.65 -44.89
C ASP A 209 22.20 13.10 -46.10
N PRO A 210 22.13 14.41 -46.40
CA PRO A 210 21.43 14.92 -47.59
C PRO A 210 21.93 14.36 -48.92
N ALA A 211 23.16 13.81 -48.95
CA ALA A 211 23.73 13.14 -50.12
C ALA A 211 23.24 11.70 -50.32
N ASN A 212 22.50 11.13 -49.37
CA ASN A 212 21.93 9.80 -49.50
C ASN A 212 21.04 9.69 -50.74
N ALA A 213 21.21 8.60 -51.49
CA ALA A 213 20.46 8.35 -52.70
C ALA A 213 19.27 7.38 -52.48
N GLY A 214 19.29 6.62 -51.38
CA GLY A 214 18.20 5.76 -50.95
C GLY A 214 17.17 6.48 -50.08
N SER A 215 16.14 5.74 -49.67
CA SER A 215 15.00 6.26 -48.89
C SER A 215 15.06 5.93 -47.40
N ALA A 216 16.22 5.49 -46.91
CA ALA A 216 16.34 5.03 -45.53
C ALA A 216 16.19 6.17 -44.52
N ALA A 217 15.44 5.91 -43.45
CA ALA A 217 15.21 6.88 -42.37
C ALA A 217 15.12 6.20 -41.01
N ILE A 218 15.57 6.92 -39.98
CA ILE A 218 15.39 6.55 -38.58
C ILE A 218 14.08 7.17 -38.07
N SER A 219 13.24 6.36 -37.44
CA SER A 219 12.04 6.79 -36.72
C SER A 219 12.00 6.19 -35.32
N GLY A 220 11.12 6.71 -34.45
CA GLY A 220 10.91 6.16 -33.11
C GLY A 220 12.15 6.18 -32.20
N LEU A 221 13.07 7.12 -32.40
CA LEU A 221 14.27 7.25 -31.55
C LEU A 221 13.86 7.60 -30.11
N ALA A 222 14.06 6.67 -29.20
CA ALA A 222 13.77 6.78 -27.77
C ALA A 222 14.99 6.36 -26.95
N VAL A 223 15.23 7.05 -25.83
CA VAL A 223 16.30 6.71 -24.89
C VAL A 223 15.67 5.91 -23.76
N ASN A 224 16.21 4.71 -23.51
CA ASN A 224 15.75 3.80 -22.47
C ASN A 224 16.74 3.74 -21.30
N ASP A 225 17.99 4.14 -21.53
CA ASP A 225 19.05 4.27 -20.53
C ASP A 225 19.89 5.52 -20.86
N ALA A 226 19.99 6.43 -19.89
CA ALA A 226 20.75 7.66 -20.04
C ALA A 226 22.27 7.46 -19.82
N THR A 227 22.70 6.25 -19.43
CA THR A 227 24.12 5.93 -19.21
C THR A 227 24.93 6.16 -20.49
N GLY A 228 25.98 6.97 -20.39
CA GLY A 228 26.83 7.30 -21.53
C GLY A 228 26.32 8.47 -22.38
N LEU A 229 25.24 9.13 -21.97
CA LEU A 229 24.84 10.43 -22.50
C LEU A 229 25.49 11.59 -21.72
N PRO A 230 25.82 12.72 -22.37
CA PRO A 230 25.74 12.95 -23.81
C PRO A 230 26.76 12.09 -24.59
N LEU A 231 26.45 11.77 -25.84
CA LEU A 231 27.34 11.00 -26.71
C LEU A 231 28.67 11.74 -26.89
N GLY A 232 29.79 11.01 -26.85
CA GLY A 232 31.13 11.56 -27.13
C GLY A 232 31.34 12.01 -28.58
N GLY A 233 30.46 11.58 -29.49
CA GLY A 233 30.46 11.92 -30.92
C GLY A 233 29.20 11.42 -31.60
N PRO A 234 29.01 11.70 -32.91
CA PRO A 234 27.89 11.15 -33.66
C PRO A 234 27.99 9.62 -33.75
N VAL A 235 26.85 8.94 -33.61
CA VAL A 235 26.71 7.54 -33.99
C VAL A 235 26.27 7.50 -35.45
N THR A 236 27.07 6.86 -36.30
CA THR A 236 26.83 6.80 -37.75
C THR A 236 26.59 5.36 -38.17
N LEU A 237 25.50 5.15 -38.89
CA LEU A 237 25.09 3.90 -39.51
C LEU A 237 25.32 4.03 -41.02
N THR A 238 26.32 3.35 -41.56
CA THR A 238 26.62 3.37 -43.00
C THR A 238 26.10 2.09 -43.64
N PHE A 239 25.20 2.20 -44.61
CA PHE A 239 24.66 1.01 -45.27
C PHE A 239 25.71 0.33 -46.15
N ASN A 240 25.90 -0.96 -45.93
CA ASN A 240 26.83 -1.80 -46.66
C ASN A 240 26.14 -3.11 -47.06
N PRO A 241 26.03 -3.41 -48.38
CA PRO A 241 25.43 -4.65 -48.87
C PRO A 241 26.11 -5.94 -48.40
N ASN A 242 27.30 -5.83 -47.82
CA ASN A 242 28.10 -6.95 -47.32
C ASN A 242 28.55 -6.75 -45.85
N ALA A 243 27.83 -5.96 -45.05
CA ALA A 243 28.20 -5.62 -43.67
C ALA A 243 28.46 -6.86 -42.79
N LEU A 244 27.72 -7.95 -43.01
CA LEU A 244 27.84 -9.20 -42.25
C LEU A 244 28.54 -10.33 -43.03
N GLY A 245 29.11 -10.01 -44.19
CA GLY A 245 29.69 -10.98 -45.13
C GLY A 245 29.10 -10.84 -46.53
N ALA A 246 29.66 -11.58 -47.49
CA ALA A 246 29.25 -11.48 -48.90
C ALA A 246 27.76 -11.77 -49.09
N GLY A 247 27.02 -10.78 -49.61
CA GLY A 247 25.58 -10.85 -49.84
C GLY A 247 24.70 -10.69 -48.60
N GLN A 248 25.27 -10.33 -47.45
CA GLN A 248 24.52 -10.09 -46.22
C GLN A 248 24.49 -8.59 -45.88
N PRO A 249 23.40 -7.88 -46.25
CA PRO A 249 23.31 -6.44 -46.09
C PRO A 249 23.08 -6.03 -44.63
N GLY A 250 23.58 -4.84 -44.29
CA GLY A 250 23.41 -4.24 -42.97
C GLY A 250 24.00 -2.85 -42.88
N PHE A 251 24.04 -2.31 -41.67
CA PHE A 251 24.68 -1.05 -41.36
C PHE A 251 25.99 -1.30 -40.61
N ASP A 252 27.09 -0.77 -41.12
CA ASP A 252 28.32 -0.63 -40.36
C ASP A 252 28.14 0.51 -39.34
N VAL A 253 28.41 0.23 -38.06
CA VAL A 253 28.19 1.17 -36.95
C VAL A 253 29.51 1.80 -36.53
N ALA A 254 29.53 3.13 -36.47
CA ALA A 254 30.64 3.92 -35.92
C ALA A 254 30.15 4.84 -34.80
N GLY A 255 31.05 5.22 -33.89
CA GLY A 255 30.77 6.13 -32.77
C GLY A 255 30.25 5.46 -31.49
N ILE A 256 29.91 4.16 -31.54
CA ILE A 256 29.50 3.37 -30.38
C ILE A 256 29.84 1.89 -30.56
N ALA A 257 29.98 1.17 -29.45
CA ALA A 257 30.18 -0.28 -29.49
C ALA A 257 28.88 -0.99 -29.91
N GLY A 258 28.98 -2.01 -30.75
CA GLY A 258 27.81 -2.78 -31.20
C GLY A 258 28.04 -3.67 -32.42
N GLY A 259 29.10 -3.43 -33.21
CA GLY A 259 29.33 -4.16 -34.46
C GLY A 259 28.28 -3.82 -35.54
N PRO A 260 28.33 -4.47 -36.72
CA PRO A 260 27.39 -4.20 -37.79
C PRO A 260 25.98 -4.70 -37.45
N LEU A 261 24.95 -3.93 -37.85
CA LEU A 261 23.54 -4.25 -37.65
C LEU A 261 22.96 -4.88 -38.92
N ALA A 262 22.42 -6.09 -38.80
CA ALA A 262 21.76 -6.75 -39.94
C ALA A 262 20.48 -6.01 -40.37
N TYR A 263 20.41 -5.65 -41.65
CA TYR A 263 19.25 -4.98 -42.23
C TYR A 263 19.11 -5.33 -43.72
N ASN A 264 18.07 -6.08 -44.05
CA ASN A 264 17.67 -6.35 -45.43
C ASN A 264 16.54 -5.40 -45.85
N PRO A 265 16.78 -4.43 -46.74
CA PRO A 265 15.79 -3.43 -47.11
C PRO A 265 14.53 -4.00 -47.80
N LEU A 266 14.59 -5.22 -48.33
CA LEU A 266 13.45 -5.86 -48.99
C LEU A 266 12.44 -6.45 -48.00
N THR A 267 12.90 -6.83 -46.80
CA THR A 267 12.09 -7.61 -45.86
C THR A 267 12.01 -7.00 -44.47
N GLU A 268 12.89 -6.05 -44.13
CA GLU A 268 13.08 -5.55 -42.76
C GLU A 268 12.82 -4.05 -42.61
N SER A 269 12.16 -3.39 -43.57
CA SER A 269 11.76 -1.99 -43.41
C SER A 269 10.83 -1.81 -42.20
N GLY A 270 11.23 -0.97 -41.25
CA GLY A 270 10.57 -0.77 -39.96
C GLY A 270 11.17 -1.59 -38.82
N LYS A 271 12.29 -2.28 -39.03
CA LYS A 271 12.97 -3.06 -38.00
C LYS A 271 13.52 -2.17 -36.89
N ASN A 272 13.25 -2.58 -35.64
CA ASN A 272 13.78 -1.95 -34.45
C ASN A 272 15.20 -2.44 -34.13
N PHE A 273 16.03 -1.50 -33.69
CA PHE A 273 17.37 -1.72 -33.17
C PHE A 273 17.47 -1.12 -31.78
N ASN A 274 18.29 -1.74 -30.94
CA ASN A 274 18.71 -1.21 -29.65
C ASN A 274 20.24 -1.12 -29.67
N LEU A 275 20.78 0.06 -29.37
CA LEU A 275 22.20 0.34 -29.42
C LEU A 275 22.55 1.33 -28.31
N GLY A 276 23.40 0.92 -27.38
CA GLY A 276 23.96 1.82 -26.37
C GLY A 276 22.95 2.63 -25.57
N GLY A 277 21.86 1.99 -25.12
CA GLY A 277 20.86 2.61 -24.22
C GLY A 277 19.71 3.32 -24.93
N PHE A 278 19.66 3.31 -26.26
CA PHE A 278 18.54 3.87 -27.01
C PHE A 278 18.03 2.90 -28.08
N GLU A 279 16.74 3.02 -28.38
CA GLU A 279 16.06 2.25 -29.40
C GLU A 279 15.59 3.14 -30.55
N PHE A 280 15.53 2.57 -31.74
CA PHE A 280 15.02 3.24 -32.93
C PHE A 280 14.62 2.22 -33.99
N ALA A 281 13.74 2.61 -34.89
CA ALA A 281 13.40 1.85 -36.08
C ALA A 281 14.10 2.42 -37.30
N VAL A 282 14.55 1.54 -38.21
CA VAL A 282 15.00 1.95 -39.55
C VAL A 282 13.99 1.45 -40.57
N SER A 283 13.53 2.36 -41.43
CA SER A 283 12.66 2.03 -42.56
C SER A 283 13.28 2.50 -43.88
N GLY A 284 12.76 2.00 -45.00
CA GLY A 284 13.19 2.39 -46.35
C GLY A 284 14.31 1.54 -46.93
N ALA A 285 14.74 1.91 -48.14
CA ALA A 285 15.75 1.19 -48.91
C ALA A 285 17.00 2.08 -49.11
N PRO A 286 18.05 1.92 -48.29
CA PRO A 286 19.32 2.62 -48.48
C PRO A 286 20.08 2.07 -49.68
N ASN A 287 20.85 2.94 -50.33
CA ASN A 287 21.89 2.57 -51.28
C ASN A 287 23.23 2.38 -50.55
N ALA A 288 24.15 1.63 -51.16
CA ALA A 288 25.47 1.39 -50.59
C ALA A 288 26.20 2.72 -50.31
N GLY A 289 26.64 2.91 -49.07
CA GLY A 289 27.30 4.14 -48.61
C GLY A 289 26.37 5.20 -48.03
N ASP A 290 25.03 5.03 -48.12
CA ASP A 290 24.10 5.94 -47.45
C ASP A 290 24.32 5.91 -45.93
N THR A 291 24.28 7.09 -45.28
CA THR A 291 24.52 7.21 -43.85
C THR A 291 23.32 7.77 -43.08
N LEU A 292 23.01 7.14 -41.95
CA LEU A 292 22.04 7.62 -40.96
C LEU A 292 22.80 7.97 -39.69
N ASN A 293 22.47 9.09 -39.07
CA ASN A 293 23.20 9.63 -37.93
C ASN A 293 22.28 9.80 -36.74
N ILE A 294 22.78 9.44 -35.55
CA ILE A 294 22.19 9.77 -34.26
C ILE A 294 23.17 10.67 -33.54
N VAL A 295 22.69 11.83 -33.09
CA VAL A 295 23.52 12.87 -32.49
C VAL A 295 22.86 13.46 -31.25
N ASN A 296 23.67 14.08 -30.39
CA ASN A 296 23.15 14.85 -29.25
C ASN A 296 22.22 15.95 -29.73
N ASN A 297 21.09 16.12 -29.04
CA ASN A 297 20.11 17.15 -29.33
C ASN A 297 20.57 18.53 -28.78
N VAL A 298 21.38 19.25 -29.56
CA VAL A 298 21.83 20.60 -29.24
C VAL A 298 20.74 21.58 -29.67
N ASN A 299 20.23 22.41 -28.74
CA ASN A 299 19.10 23.33 -28.94
C ASN A 299 17.73 22.66 -29.16
N GLY A 300 17.40 21.64 -28.36
CA GLY A 300 16.09 20.96 -28.36
C GLY A 300 14.90 21.83 -27.94
N THR A 301 14.97 23.16 -28.12
CA THR A 301 13.86 24.08 -27.85
C THR A 301 12.68 23.74 -28.75
N GLY A 302 11.54 23.42 -28.13
CA GLY A 302 10.32 22.99 -28.82
C GLY A 302 10.19 21.48 -29.02
N ASP A 303 11.21 20.68 -28.68
CA ASP A 303 11.09 19.22 -28.59
C ASP A 303 10.34 18.85 -27.30
N ASN A 304 9.25 18.10 -27.44
CA ASN A 304 8.39 17.66 -26.35
C ASN A 304 8.28 16.13 -26.27
N ARG A 305 9.19 15.37 -26.91
CA ARG A 305 9.11 13.90 -26.95
C ARG A 305 9.14 13.26 -25.56
N ASN A 306 9.99 13.75 -24.65
CA ASN A 306 10.03 13.22 -23.29
C ASN A 306 8.83 13.68 -22.46
N ALA A 307 8.33 14.90 -22.68
CA ALA A 307 7.07 15.35 -22.07
C ALA A 307 5.87 14.50 -22.52
N LEU A 308 5.85 14.06 -23.78
CA LEU A 308 4.84 13.14 -24.29
C LEU A 308 4.97 11.75 -23.65
N ALA A 309 6.19 11.25 -23.45
CA ALA A 309 6.44 10.00 -22.73
C ALA A 309 5.98 10.08 -21.27
N LEU A 310 6.29 11.18 -20.58
CA LEU A 310 5.79 11.48 -19.23
C LEU A 310 4.26 11.49 -19.17
N ALA A 311 3.59 12.11 -20.14
CA ALA A 311 2.14 12.09 -20.24
C ALA A 311 1.60 10.67 -20.49
N GLY A 312 2.31 9.85 -21.27
CA GLY A 312 1.97 8.45 -21.53
C GLY A 312 1.95 7.57 -20.28
N LEU A 313 2.73 7.90 -19.25
CA LEU A 313 2.71 7.20 -17.95
C LEU A 313 1.31 7.22 -17.30
N GLN A 314 0.48 8.23 -17.63
CA GLN A 314 -0.88 8.32 -17.11
C GLN A 314 -1.71 7.06 -17.40
N THR A 315 -1.51 6.42 -18.55
CA THR A 315 -2.27 5.24 -18.98
C THR A 315 -1.45 3.96 -18.98
N SER A 316 -0.16 4.05 -18.68
CA SER A 316 0.72 2.89 -18.65
C SER A 316 0.45 2.05 -17.40
N ASN A 317 0.55 0.73 -17.54
CA ASN A 317 0.48 -0.18 -16.40
C ASN A 317 1.87 -0.32 -15.78
N THR A 318 2.18 0.55 -14.82
CA THR A 318 3.49 0.61 -14.14
C THR A 318 3.45 0.09 -12.72
N LEU A 319 2.27 -0.22 -12.18
CA LEU A 319 2.07 -0.70 -10.82
C LEU A 319 1.64 -2.18 -10.80
N LEU A 320 1.79 -2.81 -9.63
CA LEU A 320 1.32 -4.16 -9.33
C LEU A 320 1.84 -5.19 -10.35
N GLY A 321 3.14 -5.19 -10.60
CA GLY A 321 3.79 -6.08 -11.57
C GLY A 321 3.37 -5.79 -13.01
N GLY A 322 3.06 -4.53 -13.34
CA GLY A 322 2.68 -4.11 -14.69
C GLY A 322 1.22 -4.41 -15.06
N THR A 323 0.34 -4.59 -14.07
CA THR A 323 -1.08 -4.90 -14.31
C THR A 323 -2.03 -3.73 -14.08
N ALA A 324 -1.56 -2.63 -13.47
CA ALA A 324 -2.39 -1.48 -13.16
C ALA A 324 -1.70 -0.15 -13.47
N SER A 325 -2.48 0.83 -13.93
CA SER A 325 -2.08 2.24 -13.95
C SER A 325 -2.28 2.89 -12.58
N PHE A 326 -1.80 4.13 -12.43
CA PHE A 326 -1.99 4.92 -11.20
C PHE A 326 -3.46 5.12 -10.84
N GLN A 327 -4.33 5.37 -11.82
CA GLN A 327 -5.77 5.56 -11.61
C GLN A 327 -6.47 4.25 -11.31
N ASN A 328 -6.04 3.14 -11.90
CA ASN A 328 -6.60 1.83 -11.57
C ASN A 328 -6.30 1.46 -10.11
N ALA A 329 -5.05 1.66 -9.66
CA ALA A 329 -4.65 1.42 -8.28
C ALA A 329 -5.41 2.33 -7.30
N TYR A 330 -5.47 3.64 -7.58
CA TYR A 330 -6.23 4.59 -6.76
C TYR A 330 -7.74 4.29 -6.74
N GLY A 331 -8.32 3.96 -7.89
CA GLY A 331 -9.73 3.59 -8.02
C GLY A 331 -10.08 2.31 -7.26
N GLY A 332 -9.17 1.31 -7.28
CA GLY A 332 -9.29 0.09 -6.49
C GLY A 332 -9.36 0.38 -4.99
N MET A 333 -8.43 1.19 -4.48
CA MET A 333 -8.44 1.63 -3.07
C MET A 333 -9.76 2.29 -2.68
N VAL A 334 -10.26 3.24 -3.48
CA VAL A 334 -11.55 3.91 -3.21
C VAL A 334 -12.71 2.91 -3.24
N ALA A 335 -12.69 1.94 -4.16
CA ALA A 335 -13.70 0.91 -4.26
C ALA A 335 -13.68 -0.03 -3.03
N ASP A 336 -12.50 -0.43 -2.55
CA ASP A 336 -12.33 -1.28 -1.38
C ASP A 336 -12.89 -0.58 -0.13
N ILE A 337 -12.53 0.68 0.10
CA ILE A 337 -13.07 1.51 1.20
C ILE A 337 -14.60 1.60 1.09
N ALA A 338 -15.14 1.82 -0.10
CA ALA A 338 -16.58 1.92 -0.32
C ALA A 338 -17.31 0.59 -0.04
N VAL A 339 -16.72 -0.55 -0.42
CA VAL A 339 -17.26 -1.88 -0.12
C VAL A 339 -17.26 -2.13 1.39
N GLN A 340 -16.13 -1.88 2.07
CA GLN A 340 -16.02 -2.03 3.52
C GLN A 340 -17.00 -1.12 4.27
N THR A 341 -17.17 0.13 3.81
CA THR A 341 -18.14 1.08 4.39
C THR A 341 -19.57 0.55 4.28
N ARG A 342 -20.01 0.12 3.09
CA ARG A 342 -21.36 -0.44 2.90
C ARG A 342 -21.60 -1.71 3.71
N GLN A 343 -20.57 -2.53 3.84
CA GLN A 343 -20.63 -3.73 4.67
C GLN A 343 -20.79 -3.36 6.16
N ALA A 344 -20.04 -2.38 6.64
CA ALA A 344 -20.15 -1.89 8.02
C ALA A 344 -21.50 -1.22 8.32
N GLU A 345 -22.05 -0.43 7.39
CA GLU A 345 -23.38 0.18 7.52
C GLU A 345 -24.48 -0.89 7.61
N THR A 346 -24.43 -1.90 6.73
CA THR A 346 -25.39 -3.00 6.72
C THR A 346 -25.27 -3.85 7.99
N GLY A 347 -24.04 -4.14 8.43
CA GLY A 347 -23.76 -4.82 9.69
C GLY A 347 -24.31 -4.05 10.89
N SER A 348 -23.99 -2.76 10.99
CA SER A 348 -24.47 -1.88 12.08
C SER A 348 -26.01 -1.83 12.14
N ARG A 349 -26.68 -1.69 10.98
CA ARG A 349 -28.15 -1.72 10.92
C ARG A 349 -28.73 -3.03 11.41
N THR A 350 -28.11 -4.15 11.05
CA THR A 350 -28.56 -5.50 11.45
C THR A 350 -28.39 -5.70 12.95
N GLU A 351 -27.20 -5.38 13.48
CA GLU A 351 -26.91 -5.45 14.93
C GLU A 351 -27.82 -4.53 15.74
N ASN A 352 -28.18 -3.34 15.23
CA ASN A 352 -29.11 -2.44 15.89
C ASN A 352 -30.53 -3.06 16.01
N VAL A 353 -31.01 -3.73 14.97
CA VAL A 353 -32.31 -4.43 15.01
C VAL A 353 -32.27 -5.59 16.01
N LEU A 354 -31.20 -6.37 16.02
CA LEU A 354 -31.02 -7.47 16.99
C LEU A 354 -30.96 -6.94 18.43
N LEU A 355 -30.26 -5.81 18.66
CA LEU A 355 -30.22 -5.14 19.95
C LEU A 355 -31.62 -4.71 20.38
N GLN A 356 -32.40 -4.06 19.52
CA GLN A 356 -33.77 -3.66 19.82
C GLN A 356 -34.65 -4.87 20.18
N GLN A 357 -34.54 -5.97 19.44
CA GLN A 357 -35.28 -7.20 19.73
C GLN A 357 -34.86 -7.84 21.06
N ALA A 358 -33.56 -7.88 21.35
CA ALA A 358 -33.04 -8.42 22.61
C ALA A 358 -33.46 -7.58 23.81
N VAL A 359 -33.44 -6.25 23.67
CA VAL A 359 -33.93 -5.32 24.69
C VAL A 359 -35.42 -5.53 24.93
N ALA A 360 -36.24 -5.60 23.88
CA ALA A 360 -37.67 -5.86 23.99
C ALA A 360 -37.96 -7.23 24.64
N SER A 361 -37.20 -8.27 24.30
CA SER A 361 -37.34 -9.60 24.92
C SER A 361 -36.88 -9.62 26.37
N ARG A 362 -35.89 -8.81 26.75
CA ARG A 362 -35.48 -8.67 28.15
C ARG A 362 -36.55 -7.91 28.94
N GLU A 363 -37.10 -6.85 28.36
CA GLU A 363 -38.18 -6.05 28.94
C GLU A 363 -39.48 -6.84 29.06
N SER A 364 -39.77 -7.83 28.21
CA SER A 364 -40.96 -8.68 28.40
C SER A 364 -40.84 -9.64 29.59
N VAL A 365 -39.62 -10.02 29.98
CA VAL A 365 -39.35 -10.91 31.12
C VAL A 365 -39.11 -10.14 32.42
N SER A 366 -38.42 -8.99 32.33
CA SER A 366 -38.13 -8.11 33.46
C SER A 366 -39.18 -7.02 33.67
N GLY A 367 -40.10 -6.86 32.72
CA GLY A 367 -41.16 -5.87 32.75
C GLY A 367 -42.27 -6.33 33.67
N VAL A 368 -42.68 -5.43 34.55
CA VAL A 368 -43.84 -5.61 35.41
C VAL A 368 -45.08 -5.63 34.50
N ASN A 369 -45.76 -6.76 34.40
CA ASN A 369 -47.04 -6.83 33.71
C ASN A 369 -48.07 -6.09 34.57
N LEU A 370 -48.37 -4.85 34.20
CA LEU A 370 -49.27 -3.97 34.94
C LEU A 370 -50.67 -4.58 35.13
N ASP A 371 -51.11 -5.44 34.21
CA ASP A 371 -52.39 -6.14 34.32
C ASP A 371 -52.34 -7.26 35.38
N GLU A 372 -51.20 -7.94 35.51
CA GLU A 372 -50.97 -8.97 36.52
C GLU A 372 -50.74 -8.35 37.90
N GLU A 373 -49.99 -7.26 38.00
CA GLU A 373 -49.89 -6.46 39.23
C GLU A 373 -51.23 -5.83 39.62
N ALA A 374 -52.04 -5.35 38.66
CA ALA A 374 -53.38 -4.86 38.95
C ALA A 374 -54.30 -5.98 39.45
N ALA A 375 -54.21 -7.18 38.86
CA ALA A 375 -54.94 -8.36 39.34
C ALA A 375 -54.48 -8.78 40.76
N HIS A 376 -53.18 -8.75 41.04
CA HIS A 376 -52.62 -8.98 42.37
C HIS A 376 -53.09 -7.91 43.37
N LEU A 377 -53.11 -6.65 42.97
CA LEU A 377 -53.54 -5.52 43.79
C LEU A 377 -55.03 -5.61 44.12
N ILE A 378 -55.89 -5.93 43.14
CA ILE A 378 -57.32 -6.20 43.38
C ILE A 378 -57.50 -7.38 44.34
N ARG A 379 -56.74 -8.47 44.13
CA ARG A 379 -56.78 -9.64 45.03
C ARG A 379 -56.35 -9.30 46.44
N TYR A 380 -55.31 -8.48 46.63
CA TYR A 380 -54.87 -8.01 47.94
C TYR A 380 -55.88 -7.07 48.59
N GLN A 381 -56.53 -6.19 47.81
CA GLN A 381 -57.62 -5.35 48.30
C GLN A 381 -58.82 -6.17 48.76
N GLN A 382 -59.24 -7.19 47.99
CA GLN A 382 -60.32 -8.09 48.35
C GLN A 382 -59.96 -8.94 49.59
N ALA A 383 -58.73 -9.46 49.66
CA ALA A 383 -58.25 -10.20 50.82
C ALA A 383 -58.20 -9.32 52.08
N TYR A 384 -57.78 -8.06 51.96
CA TYR A 384 -57.78 -7.09 53.06
C TYR A 384 -59.20 -6.75 53.53
N GLN A 385 -60.14 -6.53 52.61
CA GLN A 385 -61.56 -6.31 52.92
C GLN A 385 -62.19 -7.52 53.61
N ALA A 386 -61.91 -8.73 53.13
CA ALA A 386 -62.38 -9.97 53.74
C ALA A 386 -61.78 -10.18 55.13
N ALA A 387 -60.48 -9.91 55.32
CA ALA A 387 -59.83 -9.97 56.62
C ALA A 387 -60.43 -8.94 57.60
N ALA A 388 -60.69 -7.72 57.15
CA ALA A 388 -61.36 -6.69 57.94
C ALA A 388 -62.78 -7.09 58.34
N GLN A 389 -63.55 -7.72 57.44
CA GLN A 389 -64.87 -8.27 57.76
C GLN A 389 -64.79 -9.45 58.75
N MET A 390 -63.81 -10.35 58.61
CA MET A 390 -63.60 -11.41 59.60
C MET A 390 -63.26 -10.85 60.98
N ILE A 391 -62.44 -9.80 61.06
CA ILE A 391 -62.13 -9.10 62.31
C ILE A 391 -63.39 -8.45 62.89
N ALA A 392 -64.20 -7.79 62.07
CA ALA A 392 -65.46 -7.18 62.51
C ALA A 392 -66.46 -8.23 63.02
N VAL A 393 -66.59 -9.37 62.34
CA VAL A 393 -67.45 -10.49 62.79
C VAL A 393 -66.90 -11.11 64.07
N ALA A 394 -65.57 -11.29 64.17
CA ALA A 394 -64.94 -11.81 65.39
C ALA A 394 -65.13 -10.84 66.58
N ASP A 395 -64.99 -9.54 66.37
CA ASP A 395 -65.26 -8.50 67.38
C ASP A 395 -66.74 -8.50 67.79
N GLN A 396 -67.66 -8.63 66.82
CA GLN A 396 -69.09 -8.72 67.10
C GLN A 396 -69.44 -10.00 67.88
N LEU A 397 -68.86 -11.15 67.53
CA LEU A 397 -69.01 -12.41 68.28
C LEU A 397 -68.41 -12.29 69.68
N PHE A 398 -67.25 -11.66 69.82
CA PHE A 398 -66.59 -11.43 71.11
C PHE A 398 -67.43 -10.51 72.01
N GLN A 399 -67.97 -9.41 71.48
CA GLN A 399 -68.90 -8.53 72.19
C GLN A 399 -70.21 -9.25 72.54
N THR A 400 -70.73 -10.11 71.65
CA THR A 400 -71.93 -10.91 71.92
C THR A 400 -71.68 -11.90 73.06
N LEU A 401 -70.52 -12.58 73.06
CA LEU A 401 -70.11 -13.48 74.16
C LEU A 401 -69.91 -12.71 75.48
N LEU A 402 -69.27 -11.55 75.45
CA LEU A 402 -69.13 -10.66 76.61
C LEU A 402 -70.49 -10.20 77.14
N THR A 403 -71.46 -9.93 76.27
CA THR A 403 -72.81 -9.49 76.66
C THR A 403 -73.65 -10.66 77.20
N ALA A 404 -73.53 -11.85 76.61
CA ALA A 404 -74.25 -13.05 77.03
C ALA A 404 -73.73 -13.64 78.36
N THR A 405 -72.45 -13.47 78.66
CA THR A 405 -71.83 -13.89 79.94
C THR A 405 -71.95 -12.85 81.06
N ARG A 406 -72.50 -11.67 80.77
CA ARG A 406 -72.80 -10.61 81.74
C ARG A 406 -74.12 -10.90 82.46
N ARG A 407 -74.13 -11.91 83.32
CA ARG A 407 -75.10 -12.07 84.41
C ARG A 407 -74.42 -12.53 85.67
#